data_AF-A0AAC9IUX5-F1
#
_entry.id   AF-A0AAC9IUX5-F1
#
_cell.length_a   1.000
_cell.length_b   1.000
_cell.length_c   1.000
_cell.angle_alpha   90.00
_cell.angle_beta   90.00
_cell.angle_gamma   90.00
#
_symmetry.space_group_name_H-M   'P 1'
#
loop_
_entity.id
_entity.type
_entity.pdbx_description
1 polymer ?
#
loop_
_entity_poly.entity_id
_entity_poly.type
_entity_poly.pdbx_seq_one_letter_code
_entity_poly.pdbx_strand_id
1 'polypeptide(L)' 'MPSKVTSPKAVTLPHDGMSRWSQIKSFVPISREKFRQMVRDGQAPKPVRLGIRCTMWHNSELHKFLADPTGYDAGGK' A
#
# COMPACT_ATOMS: atom_id res chain seq x y z
N MET A 1 24.98 -3.29 17.41
CA MET A 1 23.92 -3.60 16.43
C MET A 1 23.18 -2.30 16.11
N PRO A 2 23.23 -1.73 14.89
CA PRO A 2 22.53 -0.48 14.64
C PRO A 2 21.03 -0.74 14.49
N SER A 3 20.30 -0.58 15.59
CA SER A 3 18.85 -0.45 15.59
C SER A 3 18.47 0.75 14.74
N LYS A 4 17.84 0.53 13.58
CA LYS A 4 17.34 1.61 12.72
C LYS A 4 16.25 2.38 13.45
N VAL A 5 16.63 3.52 14.02
CA VAL A 5 15.72 4.54 14.54
C VAL A 5 14.89 5.04 13.36
N THR A 6 13.63 4.64 13.29
CA THR A 6 12.68 5.16 12.30
C THR A 6 12.04 6.39 12.92
N SER A 7 12.62 7.56 12.67
CA SER A 7 11.98 8.83 13.01
C SER A 7 10.61 8.91 12.33
N PRO A 8 9.55 9.36 13.03
CA PRO A 8 8.28 9.67 12.39
C PRO A 8 8.45 10.94 11.56
N LYS A 9 9.11 10.83 10.40
CA LYS A 9 8.97 11.83 9.35
C LYS A 9 7.49 11.89 9.04
N ALA A 10 6.87 13.06 9.11
CA ALA A 10 5.48 13.27 8.67
C ALA A 10 5.31 12.52 7.34
N VAL A 11 4.63 11.37 7.40
CA VAL A 11 4.58 10.47 6.27
C VAL A 11 3.54 11.12 5.36
N THR A 12 4.01 11.89 4.39
CA THR A 12 3.20 12.23 3.22
C THR A 12 3.47 11.13 2.21
N LEU A 13 2.41 10.48 1.75
CA LEU A 13 2.56 9.47 0.70
C LEU A 13 3.04 10.21 -0.57
N PRO A 14 4.24 9.90 -1.10
CA PRO A 14 4.72 10.55 -2.32
C PRO A 14 3.69 10.40 -3.44
N HIS A 15 3.47 11.44 -4.24
CA HIS A 15 2.44 11.45 -5.29
C HIS A 15 2.66 10.34 -6.33
N ASP A 16 3.92 10.06 -6.64
CA ASP A 16 4.35 8.97 -7.51
C ASP A 16 5.48 8.15 -6.84
N GLY A 17 5.64 6.89 -7.26
CA GLY A 17 6.59 5.93 -6.68
C GLY A 17 5.93 4.67 -6.10
N MET A 18 6.71 3.89 -5.34
CA MET A 18 6.27 2.62 -4.75
C MET A 18 6.43 2.63 -3.22
N SER A 19 5.40 2.20 -2.51
CA SER A 19 5.41 2.07 -1.04
C SER A 19 5.22 0.63 -0.58
N ARG A 20 5.86 0.29 0.55
CA ARG A 20 5.69 -1.02 1.24
C ARG A 20 4.56 -0.96 2.26
N TRP A 21 4.10 -2.13 2.70
CA TRP A 21 3.06 -2.28 3.73
C TRP A 21 3.37 -1.46 4.99
N SER A 22 4.63 -1.50 5.47
CA SER A 22 5.02 -0.77 6.68
C SER A 22 4.92 0.75 6.58
N GLN A 23 4.90 1.31 5.36
CA GLN A 23 4.70 2.74 5.11
C GLN A 23 3.22 3.07 5.02
N ILE A 24 2.41 2.21 4.39
CA ILE A 24 0.98 2.45 4.19
C ILE A 24 0.10 2.10 5.38
N LYS A 25 0.56 1.21 6.28
CA LYS A 25 -0.22 0.70 7.42
C LYS A 25 -0.78 1.80 8.35
N SER A 26 -0.18 2.99 8.33
CA SER A 26 -0.61 4.12 9.17
C SER A 26 -1.75 4.92 8.54
N PHE A 27 -1.97 4.81 7.23
CA PHE A 27 -3.06 5.49 6.51
C PHE A 27 -4.26 4.58 6.28
N VAL A 28 -4.00 3.28 6.16
CA VAL A 28 -5.02 2.29 5.85
C VAL A 28 -5.67 1.81 7.15
N PRO A 29 -6.98 2.03 7.38
CA PRO A 29 -7.66 1.67 8.63
C PRO A 29 -8.00 0.17 8.75
N ILE A 30 -7.44 -0.67 7.88
CA ILE A 30 -7.69 -2.12 7.84
C ILE A 30 -6.40 -2.92 8.06
N SER A 31 -6.56 -4.17 8.50
CA SER A 31 -5.43 -5.06 8.72
C SER A 31 -4.75 -5.47 7.41
N ARG A 32 -3.47 -5.88 7.52
CA ARG A 32 -2.69 -6.41 6.39
C ARG A 32 -3.40 -7.56 5.67
N GLU A 33 -4.03 -8.44 6.43
CA GLU A 33 -4.69 -9.61 5.85
C GLU A 33 -5.97 -9.21 5.13
N LYS A 34 -6.73 -8.23 5.64
CA LYS A 34 -7.92 -7.70 4.95
C LYS A 34 -7.53 -7.01 3.64
N PHE A 35 -6.46 -6.22 3.66
CA PHE A 35 -5.92 -5.62 2.44
C PHE A 35 -5.47 -6.69 1.44
N ARG A 36 -4.81 -7.75 1.89
CA ARG A 36 -4.45 -8.89 1.03
C ARG A 36 -5.67 -9.62 0.44
N GLN A 37 -6.79 -9.70 1.16
CA GLN A 37 -8.05 -10.21 0.61
C GLN A 37 -8.56 -9.29 -0.49
N MET A 38 -8.67 -7.97 -0.24
CA MET A 38 -9.09 -6.99 -1.25
C MET A 38 -8.21 -7.02 -2.51
N VAL A 39 -6.90 -7.18 -2.34
CA VAL A 39 -5.96 -7.30 -3.47
C VAL A 39 -6.26 -8.55 -4.31
N ARG A 40 -6.67 -9.66 -3.69
CA ARG A 40 -7.10 -10.87 -4.40
C ARG A 40 -8.44 -10.67 -5.10
N ASP A 41 -9.37 -9.97 -4.45
CA ASP A 41 -10.68 -9.60 -5.00
C ASP A 41 -10.60 -8.50 -6.07
N GLY A 42 -9.43 -7.89 -6.31
CA GLY A 42 -9.26 -6.79 -7.27
C GLY A 42 -9.75 -5.43 -6.76
N GLN A 43 -10.11 -5.33 -5.49
CA GLN A 43 -10.57 -4.11 -4.80
C GLN A 43 -9.42 -3.30 -4.18
N ALA A 44 -8.18 -3.68 -4.41
CA ALA A 44 -7.01 -2.97 -3.92
C ALA A 44 -5.85 -3.04 -4.93
N PRO A 45 -4.87 -2.12 -4.82
CA PRO A 45 -3.82 -2.01 -5.81
C PRO A 45 -3.02 -3.30 -6.02
N LYS A 46 -2.66 -3.55 -7.27
CA LYS A 46 -1.87 -4.72 -7.67
C LYS A 46 -0.51 -4.72 -6.95
N PRO A 47 -0.10 -5.84 -6.33
CA PRO A 47 1.16 -5.94 -5.61
C PRO A 47 2.31 -6.12 -6.59
N VAL A 48 3.25 -5.17 -6.59
CA VAL A 48 4.52 -5.27 -7.33
C VAL A 48 5.51 -6.05 -6.46
N ARG A 49 5.88 -7.25 -6.89
CA ARG A 49 6.83 -8.12 -6.17
C ARG A 49 8.22 -8.00 -6.77
N LEU A 50 9.15 -7.42 -6.00
CA LEU A 50 10.59 -7.39 -6.33
C LEU A 50 11.32 -8.67 -5.89
N GLY A 51 10.68 -9.47 -5.02
CA GLY A 51 11.21 -10.76 -4.57
C GLY A 51 10.31 -11.39 -3.52
N ILE A 52 10.76 -12.52 -2.94
CA ILE A 52 9.96 -13.35 -2.00
C ILE A 52 9.48 -12.53 -0.78
N ARG A 53 10.29 -11.59 -0.30
CA ARG A 53 10.02 -10.77 0.91
C ARG A 53 9.58 -9.34 0.60
N CYS A 54 9.68 -8.90 -0.65
CA CYS A 54 9.54 -7.50 -1.01
C CYS A 54 8.31 -7.30 -1.91
N THR A 55 7.22 -6.87 -1.30
CA THR A 55 5.99 -6.47 -2.00
C THR A 55 5.77 -4.98 -1.80
N MET A 56 5.58 -4.28 -2.91
CA MET A 56 5.35 -2.85 -2.97
C MET A 56 4.08 -2.56 -3.77
N TRP A 57 3.54 -1.37 -3.62
CA TRP A 57 2.34 -0.90 -4.31
C TRP A 57 2.60 0.49 -4.88
N HIS A 58 2.03 0.78 -6.04
CA HIS A 58 2.10 2.12 -6.62
C HIS A 58 1.35 3.11 -5.73
N ASN A 59 2.01 4.22 -5.40
CA ASN A 59 1.43 5.26 -4.58
C ASN A 59 0.22 5.90 -5.25
N SER A 60 0.26 6.09 -6.57
CA SER A 60 -0.82 6.66 -7.36
C SER A 60 -2.10 5.82 -7.21
N GLU A 61 -1.96 4.49 -7.16
CA GLU A 61 -3.07 3.57 -6.94
C GLU A 61 -3.50 3.50 -5.47
N LEU A 62 -2.55 3.59 -4.54
CA LEU A 62 -2.86 3.70 -3.11
C LEU A 62 -3.63 4.98 -2.78
N HIS A 63 -3.32 6.10 -3.43
CA HIS A 63 -4.06 7.35 -3.30
C HIS A 63 -5.51 7.18 -3.79
N LYS A 64 -5.73 6.53 -4.93
CA LYS A 64 -7.09 6.20 -5.42
C LYS A 64 -7.83 5.30 -4.43
N PHE A 65 -7.19 4.27 -3.91
CA PHE A 65 -7.78 3.37 -2.92
C PHE A 65 -8.08 4.07 -1.59
N LEU A 66 -7.20 4.96 -1.12
CA LEU A 66 -7.43 5.73 0.10
C LEU A 66 -8.52 6.79 -0.08
N ALA A 67 -8.67 7.33 -1.30
CA ALA A 67 -9.76 8.25 -1.62
C ALA A 67 -11.12 7.54 -1.67
N ASP A 68 -11.16 6.33 -2.24
CA ASP A 68 -12.38 5.52 -2.28
C ASP A 68 -12.08 4.02 -2.08
N PRO A 69 -12.09 3.52 -0.83
CA PRO A 69 -11.75 2.12 -0.56
C PRO A 69 -12.87 1.12 -0.88
N THR A 70 -14.08 1.58 -1.26
CA THR A 70 -15.26 0.73 -1.45
C THR A 70 -15.62 0.55 -2.92
N GLY A 71 -15.27 1.54 -3.75
CA GLY A 71 -15.44 1.61 -5.19
C GLY A 71 -14.12 1.71 -5.95
N TYR A 72 -12.97 1.47 -5.29
CA TYR A 72 -11.70 1.31 -6.00
C TYR A 72 -11.77 0.12 -6.95
N ASP A 73 -11.71 0.42 -8.25
CA ASP A 73 -11.51 -0.55 -9.31
C ASP A 73 -10.03 -0.52 -9.73
N ALA A 74 -9.35 -1.66 -9.65
CA ALA A 74 -7.94 -1.78 -10.03
C ALA A 74 -7.69 -1.73 -11.56
N GLY A 75 -8.65 -1.21 -12.34
CA GLY A 75 -8.63 -1.23 -13.79
C GLY A 75 -8.74 -2.66 -14.28
N GLY A 76 -9.92 -3.25 -14.12
CA GLY A 76 -10.27 -4.52 -14.72
C GLY A 76 -10.65 -4.35 -16.20
N LYS A 77 -9.66 -4.24 -17.10
CA LYS A 77 -9.84 -4.66 -18.50
C LYS A 77 -8.55 -5.20 -19.10
#